data_AF-A0A5M3N2I8-F1
#
_entry.id   AF-A0A5M3N2I8-F1
#
_cell.length_a   1.000
_cell.length_b   1.000
_cell.length_c   1.000
_cell.angle_alpha   90.00
_cell.angle_beta   90.00
_cell.angle_gamma   90.00
#
_symmetry.space_group_name_H-M   'P 1'
#
loop_
_entity.id
_entity.type
_entity.pdbx_description
1 polymer ?
#
loop_
_entity_poly.entity_id
_entity_poly.type
_entity_poly.pdbx_seq_one_letter_code
_entity_poly.pdbx_strand_id
1 'polypeptide(L)'
;MADIGKWTAGGSYGPVLTQTDLYLLQTELQLNPILEGNSAFHLLFNIRDGQTGGFNPEDRGHDLPFTAKDEPATLPRVTDLIIISELTPWCTMVHNDRGVTMSDVCTSLWKEYTENFITEGEFACLAPRVQEQVKRTASHGQGGGNWGGMYYTPSSAPNRYRRVDWLRDKVYFETLQRKDGYAISRLGFKAPNIFVMSLTS
;
A
#
# COMPACT_ATOMS: atom_id res chain seq x y z
N MET A 1 19.49 17.93 -25.08
CA MET A 1 18.08 17.62 -24.79
C MET A 1 18.10 16.74 -23.56
N ALA A 2 17.47 17.16 -22.46
CA ALA A 2 17.28 16.26 -21.33
C ALA A 2 16.36 15.13 -21.79
N ASP A 3 16.84 13.90 -21.72
CA ASP A 3 16.05 12.72 -22.08
C ASP A 3 14.88 12.65 -21.09
N ILE A 4 13.66 12.88 -21.58
CA ILE A 4 12.48 12.84 -20.72
C ILE A 4 12.26 11.39 -20.36
N GLY A 5 12.51 11.03 -19.09
CA GLY A 5 12.32 9.68 -18.60
C GLY A 5 10.89 9.21 -18.87
N LYS A 6 10.71 7.93 -19.20
CA LYS A 6 9.37 7.37 -19.47
C LYS A 6 8.39 7.47 -18.30
N TRP A 7 8.89 7.78 -17.09
CA TRP A 7 8.12 7.95 -15.85
C TRP A 7 7.95 9.41 -15.42
N THR A 8 8.47 10.39 -16.17
CA THR A 8 8.37 11.79 -15.75
C THR A 8 6.90 12.18 -15.55
N ALA A 9 6.61 13.03 -14.57
CA ALA A 9 5.26 13.52 -14.35
C ALA A 9 4.78 14.33 -15.57
N GLY A 10 3.53 14.15 -16.01
CA GLY A 10 2.94 14.99 -17.04
C GLY A 10 1.85 14.35 -17.88
N GLY A 11 1.15 15.18 -18.66
CA GLY A 11 0.11 14.75 -19.61
C GLY A 11 0.63 14.13 -20.90
N SER A 12 1.95 14.17 -21.12
CA SER A 12 2.61 13.81 -22.39
C SER A 12 2.62 12.31 -22.70
N TYR A 13 2.29 11.47 -21.71
CA TYR A 13 2.15 10.03 -21.88
C TYR A 13 0.79 9.74 -22.51
N GLY A 14 0.65 8.59 -23.19
CA GLY A 14 -0.56 8.20 -23.90
C GLY A 14 -1.85 8.24 -23.06
N PRO A 15 -3.00 7.87 -23.67
CA PRO A 15 -4.29 7.90 -22.99
C PRO A 15 -4.26 7.12 -21.67
N VAL A 16 -5.04 7.59 -20.70
CA VAL A 16 -5.29 6.85 -19.46
C VAL A 16 -6.30 5.76 -19.79
N LEU A 17 -5.91 4.50 -19.61
CA LEU A 17 -6.74 3.35 -19.93
C LEU A 17 -7.71 3.06 -18.79
N THR A 18 -8.99 2.92 -19.13
CA THR A 18 -10.01 2.44 -18.19
C THR A 18 -9.88 0.92 -17.99
N GLN A 19 -10.54 0.37 -16.97
CA GLN A 19 -10.60 -1.09 -16.79
C GLN A 19 -11.17 -1.81 -18.02
N THR A 20 -12.16 -1.22 -18.70
CA THR A 20 -12.72 -1.77 -19.94
C THR A 20 -11.70 -1.76 -21.07
N ASP A 21 -10.93 -0.69 -21.22
CA ASP A 21 -9.88 -0.61 -22.23
C ASP A 21 -8.80 -1.66 -22.00
N LEU A 22 -8.38 -1.86 -20.74
CA LEU A 22 -7.41 -2.91 -20.39
C LEU A 22 -7.91 -4.31 -20.75
N TYR A 23 -9.20 -4.57 -20.54
CA TYR A 23 -9.81 -5.85 -20.88
C TYR A 23 -9.86 -6.08 -22.39
N LEU A 24 -10.22 -5.04 -23.16
CA LEU A 24 -10.34 -5.14 -24.62
C LEU A 24 -8.97 -5.19 -25.31
N LEU A 25 -8.01 -4.39 -24.85
CA LEU A 25 -6.69 -4.27 -25.45
C LEU A 25 -5.71 -5.34 -24.98
N GLN A 26 -6.04 -6.07 -23.91
CA GLN A 26 -5.19 -7.10 -23.30
C GLN A 26 -3.74 -6.65 -23.06
N THR A 27 -3.57 -5.36 -22.70
CA THR A 27 -2.26 -4.75 -22.58
C THR A 27 -1.60 -5.14 -21.26
N GLU A 28 -0.30 -5.40 -21.30
CA GLU A 28 0.49 -5.63 -20.10
C GLU A 28 0.92 -4.31 -19.48
N LEU A 29 0.66 -4.16 -18.19
CA LEU A 29 1.08 -3.00 -17.41
C LEU A 29 2.50 -3.24 -16.89
N GLN A 30 3.40 -2.31 -17.19
CA GLN A 30 4.68 -2.17 -16.52
C GLN A 30 4.47 -1.35 -15.26
N LEU A 31 4.95 -1.81 -14.12
CA LEU A 31 4.86 -1.07 -12.87
C LEU A 31 6.06 -0.13 -12.73
N ASN A 32 5.90 0.97 -11.99
CA ASN A 32 7.01 1.86 -11.69
C ASN A 32 8.13 1.08 -10.96
N PRO A 33 9.41 1.19 -11.39
CA PRO A 33 10.52 0.46 -10.78
C PRO A 33 10.67 0.66 -9.27
N ILE A 34 10.24 1.81 -8.75
CA ILE A 34 10.24 2.10 -7.31
C ILE A 34 9.23 1.19 -6.58
N LEU A 35 8.04 0.97 -7.15
CA LEU A 35 7.05 0.05 -6.58
C LEU A 35 7.46 -1.41 -6.78
N GLU A 36 8.16 -1.74 -7.86
CA GLU A 36 8.70 -3.10 -8.07
C GLU A 36 9.89 -3.43 -7.16
N GLY A 37 10.51 -2.41 -6.55
CA GLY A 37 11.76 -2.56 -5.78
C GLY A 37 13.01 -2.75 -6.65
N ASN A 38 12.92 -2.40 -7.95
CA ASN A 38 13.99 -2.55 -8.94
C ASN A 38 14.57 -1.19 -9.39
N SER A 39 14.47 -0.18 -8.53
CA SER A 39 15.03 1.16 -8.73
C SER A 39 16.26 1.36 -7.86
N ALA A 40 17.14 2.29 -8.25
CA ALA A 40 18.23 2.75 -7.38
C ALA A 40 17.70 3.45 -6.11
N PHE A 41 16.50 4.01 -6.19
CA PHE A 41 15.78 4.58 -5.05
C PHE A 41 14.87 3.53 -4.43
N HIS A 42 15.09 3.23 -3.15
CA HIS A 42 14.21 2.37 -2.37
C HIS A 42 13.19 3.21 -1.61
N LEU A 43 11.90 2.97 -1.86
CA LEU A 43 10.81 3.63 -1.16
C LEU A 43 10.73 3.13 0.28
N LEU A 44 10.88 4.04 1.23
CA LEU A 44 10.58 3.80 2.63
C LEU A 44 9.18 4.36 2.91
N PHE A 45 8.17 3.50 2.84
CA PHE A 45 6.78 3.88 3.09
C PHE A 45 6.21 3.06 4.25
N ASN A 46 5.86 3.75 5.33
CA ASN A 46 5.21 3.14 6.49
C ASN A 46 3.70 3.33 6.40
N ILE A 47 2.96 2.23 6.27
CA ILE A 47 1.51 2.22 6.11
C ILE A 47 0.79 2.73 7.36
N ARG A 48 1.45 2.72 8.53
CA ARG A 48 0.84 3.10 9.79
C ARG A 48 0.71 4.60 10.01
N ASP A 49 1.74 5.36 9.63
CA ASP A 49 1.79 6.81 9.81
C ASP A 49 1.69 7.57 8.48
N GLY A 50 1.81 6.87 7.35
CA GLY A 50 1.75 7.47 6.02
C GLY A 50 3.06 8.16 5.62
N GLN A 51 4.13 8.03 6.42
CA GLN A 51 5.41 8.65 6.11
C GLN A 51 6.01 8.00 4.87
N THR A 52 6.38 8.84 3.90
CA THR A 52 7.06 8.44 2.68
C THR A 52 8.43 9.12 2.63
N GLY A 53 9.45 8.32 2.39
CA GLY A 53 10.82 8.77 2.13
C GLY A 53 11.51 7.72 1.27
N GLY A 54 12.83 7.76 1.23
CA GLY A 54 13.58 6.65 0.68
C GLY A 54 15.05 6.75 0.96
N PHE A 55 15.78 5.74 0.50
CA PHE A 55 17.23 5.70 0.61
C PHE A 55 17.83 5.17 -0.69
N ASN A 56 19.05 5.59 -0.98
CA ASN A 56 19.87 5.02 -2.05
C ASN A 56 20.96 4.16 -1.42
N PRO A 57 21.28 2.97 -1.96
CA PRO A 57 22.34 2.12 -1.42
C PRO A 57 23.72 2.78 -1.39
N GLU A 58 23.94 3.74 -2.29
CA GLU A 58 25.17 4.53 -2.44
C GLU A 58 25.29 5.67 -1.41
N ASP A 59 24.17 6.13 -0.84
CA ASP A 59 24.12 7.21 0.15
C ASP A 59 23.25 6.79 1.34
N ARG A 60 23.76 5.82 2.12
CA ARG A 60 23.07 5.26 3.30
C ARG A 60 22.98 6.23 4.48
N GLY A 61 23.59 7.41 4.38
CA GLY A 61 23.72 8.36 5.48
C GLY A 61 22.55 9.33 5.62
N HIS A 62 21.69 9.44 4.60
CA HIS A 62 20.66 10.47 4.55
C HIS A 62 19.33 9.94 4.00
N ASP A 63 18.25 10.29 4.71
CA ASP A 63 16.89 10.11 4.19
C ASP A 63 16.69 11.01 2.97
N LEU A 64 16.25 10.41 1.86
CA LEU A 64 15.97 11.12 0.63
C LEU A 64 14.47 11.44 0.53
N PRO A 65 14.11 12.67 0.11
CA PRO A 65 12.72 13.02 -0.10
C PRO A 65 12.14 12.21 -1.26
N PHE A 66 10.88 11.79 -1.12
CA PHE A 66 10.17 11.08 -2.17
C PHE A 66 9.72 12.04 -3.29
N THR A 67 10.62 12.33 -4.23
CA THR A 67 10.39 13.27 -5.35
C THR A 67 9.55 12.66 -6.47
N ALA A 68 9.54 11.34 -6.61
CA ALA A 68 8.80 10.60 -7.63
C ALA A 68 7.30 10.43 -7.35
N LYS A 69 6.74 11.17 -6.38
CA LYS A 69 5.33 11.06 -5.96
C LYS A 69 4.33 11.36 -7.10
N ASP A 70 4.69 12.24 -8.02
CA ASP A 70 3.86 12.68 -9.14
C ASP A 70 4.07 11.83 -10.41
N GLU A 71 4.97 10.84 -10.36
CA GLU A 71 5.19 9.89 -11.44
C GLU A 71 4.01 8.91 -11.54
N PRO A 72 3.71 8.37 -12.74
CA PRO A 72 2.68 7.36 -12.89
C PRO A 72 3.11 6.05 -12.21
N ALA A 73 2.15 5.36 -11.60
CA ALA A 73 2.38 4.06 -10.97
C ALA A 73 2.55 2.93 -11.99
N THR A 74 1.97 3.08 -13.19
CA THR A 74 2.08 2.11 -14.29
C THR A 74 2.26 2.78 -15.65
N LEU A 75 2.81 2.01 -16.60
CA LEU A 75 2.81 2.31 -18.02
C LEU A 75 2.23 1.12 -18.81
N PRO A 76 1.20 1.32 -19.65
CA PRO A 76 0.40 2.54 -19.79
C PRO A 76 -0.28 2.99 -18.49
N ARG A 77 -0.69 4.27 -18.44
CA ARG A 77 -1.42 4.82 -17.29
C ARG A 77 -2.82 4.23 -17.23
N VAL A 78 -3.32 4.01 -16.02
CA VAL A 78 -4.64 3.43 -15.79
C VAL A 78 -5.44 4.24 -14.81
N THR A 79 -6.76 4.19 -14.92
CA THR A 79 -7.67 4.84 -13.95
C THR A 79 -7.69 4.10 -12.61
N ASP A 80 -7.54 2.78 -12.63
CA ASP A 80 -7.78 1.91 -11.47
C ASP A 80 -6.67 0.89 -11.28
N LEU A 81 -6.13 0.81 -10.06
CA LEU A 81 -5.28 -0.28 -9.60
C LEU A 81 -5.95 -1.03 -8.44
N ILE A 82 -5.82 -2.36 -8.45
CA ILE A 82 -6.29 -3.22 -7.38
C ILE A 82 -5.06 -3.83 -6.70
N ILE A 83 -4.88 -3.51 -5.42
CA ILE A 83 -3.75 -4.00 -4.63
C ILE A 83 -4.28 -5.00 -3.60
N ILE A 84 -3.71 -6.21 -3.60
CA ILE A 84 -4.00 -7.29 -2.65
C ILE A 84 -2.73 -7.66 -1.89
N SER A 85 -2.83 -8.33 -0.74
CA SER A 85 -1.64 -8.76 0.02
C SER A 85 -1.85 -10.11 0.68
N GLU A 86 -0.84 -10.98 0.64
CA GLU A 86 -0.91 -12.31 1.28
C GLU A 86 -1.18 -12.25 2.81
N LEU A 87 -0.92 -11.11 3.45
CA LEU A 87 -1.07 -10.94 4.90
C LEU A 87 -2.48 -10.55 5.33
N THR A 88 -3.29 -10.00 4.44
CA THR A 88 -4.58 -9.38 4.79
C THR A 88 -5.67 -9.75 3.79
N PRO A 89 -6.94 -9.90 4.21
CA PRO A 89 -8.02 -10.31 3.32
C PRO A 89 -8.55 -9.19 2.41
N TRP A 90 -8.25 -7.93 2.72
CA TRP A 90 -8.79 -6.76 2.00
C TRP A 90 -8.14 -6.52 0.64
N CYS A 91 -8.88 -5.84 -0.23
CA CYS A 91 -8.38 -5.33 -1.51
C CYS A 91 -8.40 -3.81 -1.44
N THR A 92 -7.25 -3.18 -1.68
CA THR A 92 -7.16 -1.72 -1.76
C THR A 92 -7.36 -1.30 -3.21
N MET A 93 -8.41 -0.53 -3.48
CA MET A 93 -8.65 0.04 -4.82
C MET A 93 -8.09 1.46 -4.87
N VAL A 94 -7.23 1.73 -5.84
CA VAL A 94 -6.65 3.05 -6.09
C VAL A 94 -7.26 3.58 -7.37
N HIS A 95 -7.96 4.71 -7.29
CA HIS A 95 -8.68 5.30 -8.43
C HIS A 95 -8.22 6.74 -8.68
N ASN A 96 -7.91 7.06 -9.95
CA ASN A 96 -7.62 8.40 -10.42
C ASN A 96 -7.91 8.53 -11.93
N ASP A 97 -8.91 9.32 -12.30
CA ASP A 97 -9.30 9.58 -13.70
C ASP A 97 -8.15 10.13 -14.57
N ARG A 98 -7.16 10.80 -13.97
CA ARG A 98 -5.99 11.36 -14.66
C ARG A 98 -4.82 10.37 -14.79
N GLY A 99 -5.01 9.16 -14.29
CA GLY A 99 -3.99 8.12 -14.20
C GLY A 99 -3.43 8.01 -12.80
N VAL A 100 -3.40 6.78 -12.27
CA VAL A 100 -2.89 6.49 -10.92
C VAL A 100 -1.41 6.87 -10.81
N THR A 101 -1.11 7.70 -9.82
CA THR A 101 0.26 8.13 -9.49
C THR A 101 0.83 7.34 -8.32
N MET A 102 2.14 7.49 -8.11
CA MET A 102 2.83 6.92 -6.95
C MET A 102 2.26 7.44 -5.61
N SER A 103 1.91 8.73 -5.55
CA SER A 103 1.28 9.35 -4.38
C SER A 103 -0.10 8.75 -4.10
N ASP A 104 -0.89 8.49 -5.13
CA ASP A 104 -2.23 7.89 -4.98
C ASP A 104 -2.13 6.49 -4.37
N VAL A 105 -1.16 5.68 -4.81
CA VAL A 105 -0.92 4.35 -4.25
C VAL A 105 -0.59 4.42 -2.75
N CYS A 106 0.37 5.28 -2.36
CA CYS A 106 0.78 5.41 -0.96
C CYS A 106 -0.39 5.94 -0.09
N THR A 107 -1.08 6.97 -0.57
CA THR A 107 -2.19 7.60 0.17
C THR A 107 -3.36 6.64 0.34
N SER A 108 -3.75 5.91 -0.72
CA SER A 108 -4.85 4.95 -0.64
C SER A 108 -4.51 3.77 0.27
N LEU A 109 -3.27 3.25 0.24
CA LEU A 109 -2.83 2.21 1.18
C LEU A 109 -2.87 2.71 2.63
N TRP A 110 -2.31 3.89 2.89
CA TRP A 110 -2.34 4.47 4.23
C TRP A 110 -3.77 4.64 4.76
N LYS A 111 -4.66 5.25 3.96
CA LYS A 111 -6.07 5.45 4.35
C LYS A 111 -6.81 4.13 4.54
N GLU A 112 -6.65 3.18 3.62
CA GLU A 112 -7.35 1.90 3.67
C GLU A 112 -7.03 1.12 4.95
N TYR A 113 -5.81 1.25 5.47
CA TYR A 113 -5.38 0.56 6.68
C TYR A 113 -5.59 1.36 7.97
N THR A 114 -5.60 2.69 7.93
CA THR A 114 -5.71 3.54 9.12
C THR A 114 -7.12 4.05 9.40
N GLU A 115 -7.94 4.25 8.37
CA GLU A 115 -9.31 4.78 8.49
C GLU A 115 -10.36 3.68 8.63
N ASN A 116 -10.06 2.45 8.18
CA ASN A 116 -10.97 1.32 8.27
C ASN A 116 -10.70 0.43 9.51
N PHE A 117 -11.78 -0.07 10.08
CA PHE A 117 -11.76 -1.02 11.19
C PHE A 117 -11.88 -2.47 10.72
N ILE A 118 -11.31 -3.38 11.51
CA ILE A 118 -11.50 -4.82 11.37
C ILE A 118 -12.91 -5.14 11.89
N THR A 119 -13.69 -5.85 11.10
CA THR A 119 -15.02 -6.32 11.50
C THR A 119 -14.91 -7.47 12.49
N GLU A 120 -15.97 -7.71 13.28
CA GLU A 120 -16.00 -8.81 14.24
C GLU A 120 -15.85 -10.17 13.55
N GLY A 121 -16.48 -10.36 12.40
CA GLY A 121 -16.36 -11.58 11.60
C GLY A 121 -14.92 -11.83 11.14
N GLU A 122 -14.25 -10.81 10.58
CA GLU A 122 -12.85 -10.92 10.17
C GLU A 122 -11.93 -11.23 11.34
N PHE A 123 -12.16 -10.59 12.49
CA PHE A 123 -11.38 -10.84 13.69
C PHE A 123 -11.59 -12.25 14.24
N ALA A 124 -12.82 -12.75 14.23
CA ALA A 124 -13.17 -14.09 14.68
C ALA A 124 -12.57 -15.19 13.78
N CYS A 125 -12.34 -14.92 12.49
CA CYS A 125 -11.66 -15.84 11.58
C CYS A 125 -10.16 -16.04 11.89
N LEU A 126 -9.55 -15.16 12.69
CA LEU A 126 -8.14 -15.31 13.09
C LEU A 126 -7.98 -16.40 14.15
N ALA A 127 -6.84 -17.10 14.11
CA ALA A 127 -6.46 -17.99 15.21
C ALA A 127 -6.33 -17.21 16.53
N PRO A 128 -6.69 -17.79 17.70
CA PRO A 128 -6.69 -17.07 18.98
C PRO A 128 -5.35 -16.40 19.33
N ARG A 129 -4.23 -17.04 18.98
CA ARG A 129 -2.89 -16.46 19.17
C ARG A 129 -2.69 -15.18 18.35
N VAL A 130 -3.22 -15.12 17.13
CA VAL A 130 -3.11 -13.95 16.25
C VAL A 130 -4.04 -12.84 16.74
N GLN A 131 -5.24 -13.19 17.21
CA GLN A 131 -6.15 -12.24 17.85
C GLN A 131 -5.48 -11.52 19.02
N GLU A 132 -4.80 -12.25 19.91
CA GLU A 132 -4.06 -11.66 21.03
C GLU A 132 -2.91 -10.74 20.59
N GLN A 133 -2.23 -11.08 19.49
CA GLN A 133 -1.20 -10.22 18.93
C GLN A 133 -1.78 -8.91 18.39
N VAL A 134 -2.89 -8.97 17.64
CA VAL A 134 -3.58 -7.78 17.13
C VAL A 134 -4.06 -6.90 18.29
N LYS A 135 -4.64 -7.48 19.35
CA LYS A 135 -5.01 -6.76 20.58
C LYS A 135 -3.83 -6.02 21.20
N ARG A 136 -2.69 -6.71 21.36
CA ARG A 136 -1.47 -6.10 21.92
C ARG A 136 -0.96 -4.96 21.05
N THR A 137 -0.93 -5.14 19.73
CA THR A 137 -0.50 -4.09 18.80
C THR A 137 -1.41 -2.86 18.90
N ALA A 138 -2.73 -3.07 18.91
CA ALA A 138 -3.70 -1.98 19.02
C ALA A 138 -3.55 -1.19 20.34
N SER A 139 -3.34 -1.89 21.46
CA SER A 139 -3.09 -1.24 22.76
C SER A 139 -1.80 -0.41 22.76
N HIS A 140 -0.73 -0.87 22.09
CA HIS A 140 0.49 -0.09 21.93
C HIS A 140 0.30 1.11 21.00
N GLY A 141 -0.58 1.00 20.01
CA GLY A 141 -0.86 2.09 19.06
C GLY A 141 -1.74 3.22 19.59
N GLN A 142 -2.58 2.96 20.59
CA GLN A 142 -3.37 4.00 21.27
C GLN A 142 -2.55 4.83 22.27
N GLY A 143 -1.40 4.33 22.75
CA GLY A 143 -0.59 5.00 23.77
C GLY A 143 0.20 6.24 23.31
N GLY A 144 0.21 6.57 22.01
CA GLY A 144 1.07 7.61 21.44
C GLY A 144 0.50 9.03 21.41
N GLY A 145 -0.74 9.27 21.85
CA GLY A 145 -1.43 10.54 21.58
C GLY A 145 -2.16 11.20 22.75
N ASN A 146 -2.13 10.65 23.96
CA ASN A 146 -2.86 11.23 25.10
C ASN A 146 -2.01 11.32 26.36
N TRP A 147 -1.16 12.35 26.42
CA TRP A 147 -0.40 12.79 27.60
C TRP A 147 -1.32 13.44 28.66
N GLY A 148 -2.47 12.83 28.94
CA GLY A 148 -3.55 13.41 29.75
C GLY A 148 -4.23 12.43 30.71
N GLY A 149 -3.62 11.30 31.00
CA GLY A 149 -4.24 10.21 31.78
C GLY A 149 -3.29 9.55 32.76
N MET A 150 -2.59 10.33 33.58
CA MET A 150 -1.75 9.83 34.67
C MET A 150 -2.60 9.44 35.90
N TYR A 151 -3.61 8.58 35.70
CA TYR A 151 -4.39 7.99 36.79
C TYR A 151 -4.61 6.50 36.51
N TYR A 152 -4.33 5.69 37.52
CA TYR A 152 -4.41 4.22 37.57
C TYR A 152 -5.83 3.69 37.32
N THR A 153 -6.32 3.79 36.08
CA THR A 153 -7.48 3.03 35.61
C THR A 153 -7.02 2.05 34.54
N PRO A 154 -7.36 0.75 34.64
CA PRO A 154 -6.99 -0.21 33.60
C PRO A 154 -7.56 0.28 32.27
N SER A 155 -6.67 0.56 31.32
CA SER A 155 -7.00 0.96 29.96
C SER A 155 -8.06 0.00 29.42
N SER A 156 -9.27 0.49 29.20
CA SER A 156 -10.35 -0.28 28.55
C SER A 156 -9.81 -0.81 27.22
N ALA A 157 -9.93 -2.12 27.00
CA ALA A 157 -9.51 -2.72 25.74
C ALA A 157 -10.15 -1.97 24.57
N PRO A 158 -9.41 -1.73 23.46
CA PRO A 158 -9.96 -1.02 22.31
C PRO A 158 -11.26 -1.70 21.86
N ASN A 159 -12.35 -0.95 21.79
CA ASN A 159 -13.64 -1.49 21.37
C ASN A 159 -13.64 -1.86 19.87
N ARG A 160 -12.65 -1.37 19.10
CA ARG A 160 -12.44 -1.65 17.68
C ARG A 160 -10.94 -1.64 17.36
N TYR A 161 -10.52 -2.55 16.49
CA TYR A 161 -9.15 -2.64 16.00
C TYR A 161 -9.10 -2.07 14.58
N ARG A 162 -8.05 -1.31 14.24
CA ARG A 162 -7.85 -0.80 12.88
C ARG A 162 -7.20 -1.86 12.02
N ARG A 163 -7.37 -1.78 10.70
CA ARG A 163 -6.74 -2.73 9.77
C ARG A 163 -5.22 -2.71 9.83
N VAL A 164 -4.60 -1.58 10.15
CA VAL A 164 -3.17 -1.49 10.40
C VAL A 164 -2.72 -2.35 11.59
N ASP A 165 -3.55 -2.54 12.62
CA ASP A 165 -3.21 -3.36 13.79
C ASP A 165 -3.09 -4.86 13.41
N TRP A 166 -3.75 -5.27 12.32
CA TRP A 166 -3.61 -6.61 11.73
C TRP A 166 -2.19 -6.89 11.22
N LEU A 167 -1.51 -5.85 10.71
CA LEU A 167 -0.17 -5.97 10.14
C LEU A 167 0.90 -6.24 11.19
N ARG A 168 0.62 -5.92 12.46
CA ARG A 168 1.54 -6.07 13.60
C ARG A 168 2.83 -5.29 13.39
N ASP A 169 3.94 -5.99 13.13
CA ASP A 169 5.25 -5.43 12.84
C ASP A 169 5.46 -5.17 11.34
N LYS A 170 4.73 -5.86 10.46
CA LYS A 170 4.90 -5.77 9.00
C LYS A 170 4.22 -4.54 8.39
N VAL A 171 4.69 -3.35 8.74
CA VAL A 171 4.06 -2.07 8.38
C VAL A 171 4.77 -1.32 7.26
N TYR A 172 5.99 -1.74 6.89
CA TYR A 172 6.74 -1.12 5.81
C TYR A 172 6.39 -1.78 4.48
N PHE A 173 6.03 -0.94 3.52
CA PHE A 173 5.89 -1.34 2.13
C PHE A 173 7.24 -1.77 1.57
N GLU A 174 7.25 -2.90 0.87
CA GLU A 174 8.46 -3.43 0.25
C GLU A 174 8.35 -3.37 -1.28
N THR A 175 7.38 -4.10 -1.85
CA THR A 175 7.18 -4.16 -3.30
C THR A 175 5.72 -4.46 -3.68
N LEU A 176 5.40 -4.16 -4.93
CA LEU A 176 4.23 -4.63 -5.65
C LEU A 176 4.68 -5.54 -6.80
N GLN A 177 4.04 -6.69 -6.94
CA GLN A 177 4.38 -7.67 -7.96
C GLN A 177 3.13 -8.26 -8.61
N ARG A 178 3.22 -8.59 -9.89
CA ARG A 178 2.17 -9.33 -10.57
C ARG A 178 2.28 -10.82 -10.25
N LYS A 179 1.25 -11.37 -9.60
CA LYS A 179 1.14 -12.81 -9.28
C LYS A 179 -0.23 -13.34 -9.71
N ASP A 180 -0.39 -13.58 -11.01
CA ASP A 180 -1.66 -14.02 -11.62
C ASP A 180 -2.24 -15.27 -10.93
N GLY A 181 -1.39 -16.24 -10.54
CA GLY A 181 -1.85 -17.44 -9.83
C GLY A 181 -2.47 -17.15 -8.46
N TYR A 182 -1.90 -16.19 -7.72
CA TYR A 182 -2.46 -15.76 -6.43
C TYR A 182 -3.73 -14.93 -6.62
N ALA A 183 -3.77 -14.06 -7.62
CA ALA A 183 -4.98 -13.30 -7.96
C ALA A 183 -6.15 -14.24 -8.29
N ILE A 184 -5.93 -15.28 -9.10
CA ILE A 184 -6.96 -16.27 -9.44
C ILE A 184 -7.41 -17.05 -8.21
N SER A 185 -6.47 -17.54 -7.38
CA SER A 185 -6.86 -18.33 -6.20
C SER A 185 -7.63 -17.52 -5.17
N ARG A 186 -7.34 -16.22 -5.07
CA ARG A 186 -7.94 -15.33 -4.08
C ARG A 186 -9.22 -14.65 -4.55
N LEU A 187 -9.23 -14.12 -5.77
CA LEU A 187 -10.33 -13.31 -6.31
C LEU A 187 -11.20 -14.09 -7.30
N GLY A 188 -10.74 -15.26 -7.76
CA GLY A 188 -11.41 -16.05 -8.80
C GLY A 188 -11.13 -15.57 -10.23
N PHE A 189 -10.39 -14.49 -10.40
CA PHE A 189 -10.03 -13.94 -11.71
C PHE A 189 -8.65 -13.28 -11.69
N LYS A 190 -8.11 -13.00 -12.88
CA LYS A 190 -6.92 -12.16 -13.07
C LYS A 190 -7.27 -10.97 -13.95
N ALA A 191 -6.62 -9.85 -13.70
CA ALA A 191 -6.69 -8.66 -14.54
C ALA A 191 -5.31 -7.97 -14.57
N PRO A 192 -4.96 -7.23 -15.64
CA PRO A 192 -3.65 -6.59 -15.77
C PRO A 192 -3.33 -5.57 -14.66
N ASN A 193 -4.35 -5.00 -14.02
CA ASN A 193 -4.25 -3.98 -12.98
C ASN A 193 -4.29 -4.53 -11.54
N ILE A 194 -4.15 -5.85 -11.35
CA ILE A 194 -4.09 -6.48 -10.03
C ILE A 194 -2.64 -6.74 -9.64
N PHE A 195 -2.19 -6.15 -8.54
CA PHE A 195 -0.85 -6.31 -8.00
C PHE A 195 -0.88 -6.83 -6.56
N VAL A 196 0.12 -7.63 -6.20
CA VAL A 196 0.30 -8.20 -4.87
C VAL A 196 1.37 -7.42 -4.12
N MET A 197 0.98 -6.85 -2.97
CA MET A 197 1.83 -6.11 -2.05
C MET A 197 2.55 -7.03 -1.09
N SER A 198 3.88 -6.87 -1.03
CA SER A 198 4.75 -7.39 0.02
C SER A 198 4.97 -6.33 1.09
N LEU A 199 5.00 -6.76 2.34
CA LEU A 199 5.26 -5.93 3.51
C LEU A 199 6.37 -6.54 4.35
N THR A 200 7.24 -5.69 4.88
CA THR A 200 8.33 -6.03 5.78
C THR A 200 8.16 -5.36 7.14
N SER A 201 8.85 -5.93 8.13
CA SER A 201 9.00 -5.40 9.48
C SER A 201 10.00 -4.26 9.55
#